data_AF-A0A2D6RC27-F1
#
_entry.id   AF-A0A2D6RC27-F1
#
_cell.length_a   1.000
_cell.length_b   1.000
_cell.length_c   1.000
_cell.angle_alpha   90.00
_cell.angle_beta   90.00
_cell.angle_gamma   90.00
#
_symmetry.space_group_name_H-M   'P 1'
#
loop_
_entity.id
_entity.type
_entity.pdbx_description
1 polymer ?
#
loop_
_entity_poly.entity_id
_entity_poly.type
_entity_poly.pdbx_seq_one_letter_code
_entity_poly.pdbx_strand_id
1 'polypeptide(L)' 'MPIDYKDSLNKLNQLLAESQGKPVSIESIVETLVTEDVDEELISLVKLALDSNEDHIGIREIVEGVFNLFNWREENC' A
#
# COMPACT_ATOMS: atom_id res chain seq x y z
N MET A 1 -9.48 -9.51 -8.73
CA MET A 1 -8.72 -9.71 -10.01
C MET A 1 -7.23 -9.60 -9.72
N PRO A 2 -6.31 -10.13 -10.54
CA PRO A 2 -4.88 -9.96 -10.29
C PRO A 2 -4.50 -8.47 -10.38
N ILE A 3 -3.76 -7.97 -9.39
CA ILE A 3 -3.22 -6.61 -9.39
C ILE A 3 -2.24 -6.45 -10.57
N ASP A 4 -2.42 -5.39 -11.36
CA ASP A 4 -1.37 -4.94 -12.29
C ASP A 4 -0.33 -4.12 -11.52
N TYR A 5 0.70 -4.83 -11.03
CA TYR A 5 1.81 -4.24 -10.29
C TYR A 5 2.45 -3.04 -11.00
N LYS A 6 2.54 -3.07 -12.33
CA LYS A 6 3.19 -2.00 -13.09
C LYS A 6 2.31 -0.75 -13.10
N ASP A 7 1.01 -0.92 -13.30
CA ASP A 7 0.05 0.18 -13.25
C ASP A 7 -0.03 0.79 -11.85
N SER A 8 -0.14 -0.03 -10.81
CA SER A 8 -0.15 0.41 -9.40
C SER A 8 1.10 1.20 -9.01
N LEU A 9 2.28 0.76 -9.44
CA LEU A 9 3.53 1.49 -9.20
C LEU A 9 3.59 2.81 -9.96
N ASN A 10 3.09 2.86 -11.21
CA ASN A 10 3.02 4.11 -11.96
C ASN A 10 2.10 5.13 -11.28
N LYS A 11 0.93 4.69 -10.82
CA LYS A 11 -0.01 5.53 -10.07
C LYS A 11 0.61 6.02 -8.75
N LEU A 12 1.32 5.16 -8.03
CA LEU A 12 2.02 5.57 -6.81
C LEU A 12 3.09 6.62 -7.09
N ASN A 13 3.91 6.42 -8.13
CA ASN A 13 4.93 7.40 -8.51
C ASN A 13 4.32 8.75 -8.90
N GLN A 14 3.16 8.72 -9.57
CA GLN A 14 2.41 9.94 -9.87
C GLN A 14 1.91 10.64 -8.59
N LEU A 15 1.30 9.89 -7.65
CA LEU A 15 0.87 10.41 -6.35
C LEU A 15 2.02 11.06 -5.59
N LEU A 16 3.18 10.39 -5.54
CA LEU A 16 4.37 10.90 -4.86
C LEU A 16 4.91 12.15 -5.54
N ALA A 17 4.91 12.22 -6.88
CA ALA A 17 5.33 13.41 -7.61
C ALA A 17 4.37 14.60 -7.37
N GLU A 18 3.07 14.35 -7.36
CA GLU A 18 2.02 15.35 -7.09
C GLU A 18 2.05 15.87 -5.65
N SER A 19 2.50 15.04 -4.69
CA SER A 19 2.66 15.44 -3.29
C SER A 19 3.68 16.57 -3.09
N GLN A 20 4.61 16.77 -4.04
CA GLN A 20 5.69 17.76 -3.97
C GLN A 20 6.50 17.71 -2.65
N GLY A 21 6.70 16.50 -2.11
CA GLY A 21 7.41 16.30 -0.85
C GLY A 21 6.57 16.54 0.41
N LYS A 22 5.25 16.72 0.28
CA LYS A 22 4.33 16.68 1.41
C LYS A 22 4.14 15.24 1.90
N PRO A 23 3.86 15.05 3.20
CA PRO A 23 3.50 13.74 3.72
C PRO A 23 2.28 13.18 2.97
N VAL A 24 2.40 11.94 2.50
CA VAL A 24 1.30 11.17 1.90
C VAL A 24 0.80 10.18 2.94
N SER A 25 -0.53 10.09 3.09
CA SER A 25 -1.13 9.16 4.05
C SER A 25 -0.96 7.70 3.60
N ILE A 26 -0.91 6.78 4.56
CA ILE A 26 -0.83 5.34 4.27
C ILE A 26 -2.07 4.87 3.53
N GLU A 27 -3.23 5.43 3.87
CA GLU A 27 -4.50 5.18 3.20
C GLU A 27 -4.40 5.51 1.71
N SER A 28 -3.90 6.70 1.36
CA SER A 28 -3.71 7.09 -0.04
C SER A 28 -2.73 6.17 -0.77
N ILE A 29 -1.69 5.68 -0.09
CA ILE A 29 -0.74 4.74 -0.67
C ILE A 29 -1.43 3.39 -0.96
N VAL A 30 -2.16 2.85 0.02
CA VAL A 30 -2.87 1.56 -0.09
C VAL A 30 -3.95 1.61 -1.18
N GLU A 31 -4.80 2.64 -1.18
CA GLU A 31 -5.84 2.87 -2.20
C GLU A 31 -5.25 3.01 -3.61
N THR A 32 -4.05 3.59 -3.73
CA THR A 32 -3.38 3.75 -5.02
C THR A 32 -2.77 2.43 -5.52
N LEU A 33 -2.25 1.61 -4.60
CA LEU A 33 -1.63 0.33 -4.93
C LEU A 33 -2.67 -0.74 -5.26
N VAL A 34 -3.82 -0.69 -4.59
CA VAL A 34 -4.87 -1.70 -4.68
C VAL A 34 -6.18 -1.01 -5.03
N THR A 35 -6.44 -0.85 -6.32
CA THR A 35 -7.60 -0.06 -6.81
C THR A 35 -8.95 -0.78 -6.66
N GLU A 36 -8.95 -2.10 -6.61
CA GLU A 36 -10.14 -2.94 -6.42
C GLU A 36 -10.00 -3.65 -5.06
N ASP A 37 -11.07 -3.67 -4.25
CA ASP A 37 -11.12 -4.38 -2.97
C ASP A 37 -10.19 -3.86 -1.85
N VAL A 38 -9.88 -2.56 -1.86
CA VAL A 38 -9.43 -1.87 -0.63
C VAL A 38 -10.63 -1.68 0.28
N ASP A 39 -10.56 -2.36 1.43
CA ASP A 39 -11.47 -2.21 2.55
C ASP A 39 -10.73 -1.57 3.73
N GLU A 40 -11.50 -1.13 4.73
CA GLU A 40 -10.95 -0.56 5.97
C GLU A 40 -10.10 -1.57 6.76
N GLU A 41 -10.36 -2.87 6.57
CA GLU A 41 -9.62 -3.96 7.23
C GLU A 41 -8.17 -4.01 6.73
N LEU A 42 -7.95 -4.01 5.41
CA LEU A 42 -6.64 -4.01 4.79
C LEU A 42 -5.84 -2.78 5.21
N ILE A 43 -6.46 -1.60 5.19
CA ILE A 43 -5.83 -0.35 5.66
C ILE A 43 -5.43 -0.47 7.14
N SER A 44 -6.31 -1.03 7.97
CA SER A 44 -6.04 -1.21 9.40
C SER A 44 -4.90 -2.18 9.67
N LEU A 45 -4.83 -3.28 8.92
CA LEU A 45 -3.73 -4.25 9.00
C LEU A 45 -2.39 -3.64 8.59
N VAL A 46 -2.36 -2.85 7.52
CA VAL A 46 -1.15 -2.14 7.10
C VAL A 46 -0.69 -1.15 8.18
N LYS A 47 -1.60 -0.33 8.73
CA LYS A 47 -1.26 0.59 9.83
C LYS A 47 -0.72 -0.14 11.05
N LEU A 48 -1.36 -1.23 11.46
CA LEU A 48 -0.91 -2.03 12.60
C LEU A 48 0.49 -2.60 12.36
N ALA A 49 0.79 -3.07 11.13
CA ALA A 49 2.11 -3.56 10.77
C ALA A 49 3.18 -2.47 10.81
N LEU A 50 2.84 -1.24 10.40
CA LEU A 50 3.74 -0.08 10.47
C LEU A 50 3.98 0.38 11.91
N ASP A 51 2.92 0.47 12.71
CA ASP A 51 3.00 0.87 14.12
C ASP A 51 3.78 -0.15 14.97
N SER A 52 3.73 -1.42 14.58
CA SER A 52 4.48 -2.50 15.25
C SER A 52 5.95 -2.55 14.84
N ASN A 53 6.37 -1.75 13.85
CA ASN A 53 7.76 -1.70 13.41
C ASN A 53 8.50 -0.55 14.11
N GLU A 54 9.49 -0.91 14.94
CA GLU A 54 10.33 0.07 15.65
C GLU A 54 11.39 0.71 14.72
N ASP A 55 11.64 0.12 13.55
CA ASP A 55 12.61 0.61 12.57
C ASP A 55 11.98 1.53 11.52
N HIS A 56 12.81 2.39 10.92
CA HIS A 56 12.39 3.22 9.79
C HIS A 56 12.10 2.35 8.56
N ILE A 57 10.82 2.11 8.31
CA ILE A 57 10.33 1.52 7.07
C ILE A 57 10.38 2.55 5.93
N GLY A 58 11.00 2.18 4.81
CA GLY A 58 10.95 2.95 3.57
C GLY A 58 9.72 2.65 2.72
N ILE A 59 9.40 3.55 1.78
CA ILE A 59 8.23 3.42 0.89
C ILE A 59 8.24 2.11 0.08
N ARG A 60 9.42 1.59 -0.25
CA ARG A 60 9.56 0.34 -0.97
C ARG A 60 9.08 -0.84 -0.12
N GLU A 61 9.50 -0.91 1.14
CA GLU A 61 9.06 -1.96 2.05
C GLU A 61 7.55 -1.88 2.33
N ILE A 62 6.98 -0.67 2.41
CA ILE A 62 5.52 -0.48 2.51
C ILE A 62 4.82 -1.11 1.31
N VAL A 63 5.27 -0.79 0.09
CA VAL A 63 4.67 -1.30 -1.15
C VAL A 63 4.75 -2.83 -1.22
N GLU A 64 5.92 -3.40 -0.95
CA GLU A 64 6.12 -4.85 -0.94
C GLU A 64 5.22 -5.52 0.13
N GLY A 65 5.12 -4.92 1.32
CA GLY A 65 4.25 -5.39 2.40
C GLY A 65 2.77 -5.37 2.04
N VAL A 66 2.28 -4.27 1.45
CA VAL A 66 0.87 -4.13 1.03
C VAL A 66 0.50 -5.19 0.01
N PHE A 67 1.34 -5.43 -1.00
CA PHE A 67 1.07 -6.47 -2.01
C PHE A 67 1.09 -7.87 -1.42
N ASN A 68 2.05 -8.18 -0.55
CA ASN A 68 2.11 -9.49 0.10
C ASN A 68 0.88 -9.74 0.97
N LEU A 69 0.44 -8.73 1.72
CA LEU A 69 -0.76 -8.82 2.55
C LEU A 69 -2.02 -9.01 1.72
N PHE A 70 -2.16 -8.25 0.62
CA PHE A 70 -3.28 -8.40 -0.31
C PHE A 70 -3.31 -9.80 -0.93
N ASN A 71 -2.18 -10.28 -1.46
CA ASN A 71 -2.10 -11.61 -2.06
C ASN A 71 -2.43 -12.70 -1.03
N TRP A 72 -1.91 -12.58 0.20
CA TRP A 72 -2.25 -13.52 1.27
C TRP A 72 -3.74 -13.54 1.55
N ARG A 73 -4.41 -12.38 1.60
CA ARG A 73 -5.87 -12.30 1.77
C ARG A 73 -6.61 -13.03 0.64
N GLU A 74 -6.26 -12.75 -0.61
CA GLU A 74 -6.90 -13.39 -1.77
C GLU A 74 -6.68 -14.90 -1.82
N GLU A 75 -5.54 -15.40 -1.32
CA GLU A 75 -5.24 -16.84 -1.26
C GLU A 75 -5.95 -17.57 -0.09
N ASN A 76 -6.38 -16.84 0.94
CA ASN A 76 -6.96 -17.40 2.16
C ASN A 76 -8.45 -17.07 2.34
N CYS A 77 -9.07 -16.39 1.37
CA CYS A 77 -10.50 -16.09 1.31
C CYS A 77 -11.29 -17.05 0.41
#